data_AF-J0CSX8-F1
#
_entry.id   AF-J0CSX8-F1
#
_cell.length_a   1.000
_cell.length_b   1.000
_cell.length_c   1.000
_cell.angle_alpha   90.00
_cell.angle_beta   90.00
_cell.angle_gamma   90.00
#
_symmetry.space_group_name_H-M   'P 1'
#
loop_
_entity.id
_entity.type
_entity.pdbx_description
1 polymer ?
#
loop_
_entity_poly.entity_id
_entity_poly.type
_entity_poly.pdbx_seq_one_letter_code
_entity_poly.pdbx_strand_id
1 'polypeptide(L)'
;MLKFLLTLSLGVFCVSPLQAGDITPVTKTCLPGAKQVHCERWVKDFKTAMDQAQKGDHGAQVTVAFCLSTGCHGAVAIDKVASCSWHLVIANSGAATVLDGSNLRYTCRPMTPAEKDQARALSRDLVQKIYKRPMVATDQM
;
A
#
# COMPACT_ATOMS: atom_id res chain seq x y z
N MET A 1 27.34 -35.24 45.61
CA MET A 1 27.66 -34.21 44.60
C MET A 1 26.89 -34.54 43.32
N LEU A 2 25.87 -33.75 42.97
CA LEU A 2 25.16 -33.87 41.70
C LEU A 2 24.85 -32.46 41.21
N LYS A 3 25.59 -32.01 40.19
CA LYS A 3 25.46 -30.69 39.55
C LYS A 3 24.46 -30.82 38.41
N PHE A 4 23.26 -30.25 38.58
CA PHE A 4 22.34 -30.05 37.46
C PHE A 4 22.77 -28.80 36.70
N LEU A 5 23.27 -28.99 35.47
CA LEU A 5 23.52 -27.90 34.54
C LEU A 5 22.24 -27.61 33.77
N LEU A 6 21.60 -26.49 34.11
CA LEU A 6 20.52 -25.87 33.33
C LEU A 6 21.13 -25.22 32.09
N THR A 7 20.99 -25.84 30.92
CA THR A 7 21.23 -25.17 29.64
C THR A 7 19.96 -24.43 29.21
N LEU A 8 19.93 -23.12 29.44
CA LEU A 8 18.97 -22.21 28.81
C LEU A 8 19.39 -21.99 27.36
N SER A 9 18.72 -22.66 26.42
CA SER A 9 18.79 -22.32 24.99
C SER A 9 17.88 -21.12 24.72
N LEU A 10 18.43 -19.91 24.82
CA LEU A 10 17.81 -18.72 24.25
C LEU A 10 17.93 -18.80 22.72
N GLY A 11 16.96 -19.45 22.10
CA GLY A 11 16.74 -19.36 20.66
C GLY A 11 16.28 -17.95 20.32
N VAL A 12 17.23 -17.07 20.00
CA VAL A 12 16.93 -15.77 19.40
C VAL A 12 16.44 -16.04 17.98
N PHE A 13 15.13 -16.18 17.81
CA PHE A 13 14.51 -16.03 16.51
C PHE A 13 14.61 -14.55 16.14
N CYS A 14 15.67 -14.17 15.42
CA CYS A 14 15.70 -12.94 14.65
C CYS A 14 14.61 -13.06 13.57
N VAL A 15 13.37 -12.75 13.93
CA VAL A 15 12.35 -12.45 12.93
C VAL A 15 12.80 -11.11 12.35
N SER A 16 13.46 -11.14 11.20
CA SER A 16 13.75 -9.92 10.46
C SER A 16 12.45 -9.12 10.39
N PRO A 17 12.41 -7.84 10.81
CA PRO A 17 11.26 -7.02 10.50
C PRO A 17 11.16 -7.08 8.97
N LEU A 18 10.03 -7.58 8.45
CA LEU A 18 9.66 -7.34 7.07
C LEU A 18 9.71 -5.82 6.94
N GLN A 19 10.82 -5.30 6.42
CA GLN A 19 10.91 -3.89 6.10
C GLN A 19 9.80 -3.69 5.08
N ALA A 20 8.83 -2.83 5.41
CA ALA A 20 7.80 -2.35 4.50
C ALA A 20 8.39 -1.55 3.30
N GLY A 21 9.69 -1.74 3.01
CA GLY A 21 10.49 -1.01 2.07
C GLY A 21 10.52 -1.63 0.67
N ASP A 22 10.25 -2.92 0.51
CA ASP A 22 10.27 -3.57 -0.81
C ASP A 22 8.90 -4.14 -1.15
N ILE A 23 7.94 -3.26 -1.47
CA ILE A 23 6.80 -3.67 -2.30
C ILE A 23 7.36 -3.85 -3.72
N THR A 24 8.03 -4.99 -3.95
CA THR A 24 8.30 -5.56 -5.28
C THR A 24 7.03 -5.49 -6.13
N PRO A 25 7.13 -5.32 -7.46
CA PRO A 25 6.05 -4.78 -8.25
C PRO A 25 4.79 -5.62 -8.04
N VAL A 26 3.76 -4.97 -7.49
CA VAL A 26 2.39 -5.48 -7.28
C VAL A 26 1.71 -5.88 -8.60
N THR A 27 2.44 -5.87 -9.71
CA THR A 27 2.01 -6.28 -11.03
C THR A 27 2.08 -7.79 -11.19
N LYS A 28 1.05 -8.37 -11.81
CA LYS A 28 0.98 -9.79 -12.14
C LYS A 28 1.47 -10.05 -13.56
N THR A 29 1.84 -11.30 -13.81
CA THR A 29 2.01 -11.80 -15.18
C THR A 29 0.66 -11.89 -15.87
N CYS A 30 0.54 -11.31 -17.06
CA CYS A 30 -0.68 -11.36 -17.84
C CYS A 30 -0.86 -12.73 -18.49
N LEU A 31 -2.05 -13.32 -18.35
CA LEU A 31 -2.38 -14.59 -18.97
C LEU A 31 -2.60 -14.41 -20.48
N PRO A 32 -2.17 -15.37 -21.32
CA PRO A 32 -2.44 -15.34 -22.74
C PRO A 32 -3.94 -15.31 -23.06
N GLY A 33 -4.31 -14.62 -24.14
CA GLY A 33 -5.67 -14.57 -24.66
C GLY A 33 -6.17 -13.16 -24.98
N ALA A 34 -7.46 -13.02 -25.26
CA ALA A 34 -8.05 -11.78 -25.78
C ALA A 34 -7.85 -10.53 -24.90
N LYS A 35 -7.59 -10.70 -23.60
CA LYS A 35 -7.38 -9.58 -22.65
C LYS A 35 -5.90 -9.30 -22.35
N GLN A 36 -4.97 -10.06 -22.92
CA GLN A 36 -3.54 -9.97 -22.62
C GLN A 36 -2.99 -8.56 -22.87
N VAL A 37 -3.23 -7.99 -24.06
CA VAL A 37 -2.75 -6.65 -24.44
C VAL A 37 -3.25 -5.56 -23.47
N HIS A 38 -4.50 -5.68 -23.00
CA HIS A 38 -5.05 -4.74 -22.03
C HIS A 38 -4.39 -4.87 -20.67
N CYS A 39 -4.17 -6.10 -20.19
CA CYS A 39 -3.43 -6.35 -18.95
C CYS A 39 -2.00 -5.79 -19.04
N GLU A 40 -1.28 -6.06 -20.13
CA GLU A 40 0.11 -5.60 -20.31
C GLU A 40 0.22 -4.06 -20.34
N ARG A 41 -0.75 -3.39 -20.99
CA ARG A 41 -0.86 -1.93 -20.91
C ARG A 41 -1.03 -1.48 -19.46
N TRP A 42 -1.95 -2.07 -18.71
CA TRP A 42 -2.16 -1.72 -17.30
C TRP A 42 -0.95 -2.02 -16.40
N VAL A 43 -0.18 -3.06 -16.68
CA VAL A 43 1.10 -3.32 -15.99
C VAL A 43 2.06 -2.15 -16.20
N LYS A 44 2.19 -1.67 -17.45
CA LYS A 44 3.06 -0.53 -17.78
C LYS A 44 2.55 0.78 -17.16
N ASP A 45 1.25 1.04 -17.26
CA ASP A 45 0.62 2.26 -16.75
C ASP A 45 0.71 2.32 -15.23
N PHE A 46 0.49 1.20 -14.53
CA PHE A 46 0.64 1.13 -13.08
C PHE A 46 2.09 1.37 -12.63
N LYS A 47 3.09 0.81 -13.32
CA LYS A 47 4.51 1.08 -13.00
C LYS A 47 4.84 2.55 -13.16
N THR A 48 4.40 3.15 -14.27
CA THR A 48 4.58 4.59 -14.52
C THR A 48 3.89 5.43 -13.45
N ALA A 49 2.64 5.08 -13.10
CA ALA A 49 1.91 5.76 -12.04
C ALA A 49 2.61 5.60 -10.69
N MET A 50 3.19 4.44 -10.40
CA MET A 50 3.93 4.26 -9.14
C MET A 50 5.13 5.21 -9.04
N ASP A 51 5.92 5.31 -10.10
CA ASP A 51 7.09 6.20 -10.13
C ASP A 51 6.70 7.68 -9.96
N GLN A 52 5.57 8.10 -10.53
CA GLN A 52 5.07 9.48 -10.41
C GLN A 52 4.37 9.75 -9.07
N ALA A 53 3.62 8.77 -8.55
CA ALA A 53 2.94 8.88 -7.27
C ALA A 53 3.94 9.09 -6.12
N GLN A 54 5.10 8.43 -6.19
CA GLN A 54 6.21 8.63 -5.25
C GLN A 54 6.86 10.02 -5.33
N LYS A 55 6.64 10.76 -6.43
CA LYS A 55 7.07 12.16 -6.61
C LYS A 55 5.99 13.16 -6.20
N GLY A 56 4.83 12.69 -5.74
CA GLY A 56 3.72 13.55 -5.30
C GLY A 56 2.67 13.84 -6.37
N ASP A 57 2.74 13.21 -7.55
CA ASP A 57 1.72 13.41 -8.59
C ASP A 57 0.35 12.85 -8.14
N HIS A 58 -0.64 13.74 -8.02
CA HIS A 58 -1.96 13.39 -7.49
C HIS A 58 -2.72 12.38 -8.38
N GLY A 59 -2.72 12.58 -9.70
CA GLY A 59 -3.41 11.67 -10.62
C GLY A 59 -2.80 10.27 -10.63
N ALA A 60 -1.47 10.19 -10.50
CA ALA A 60 -0.75 8.95 -10.35
C ALA A 60 -1.07 8.25 -9.01
N GLN A 61 -1.16 9.00 -7.91
CA GLN A 61 -1.58 8.45 -6.62
C GLN A 61 -2.99 7.85 -6.68
N VAL A 62 -3.93 8.55 -7.33
CA VAL A 62 -5.30 8.06 -7.57
C VAL A 62 -5.26 6.76 -8.39
N THR A 63 -4.46 6.70 -9.45
CA THR A 63 -4.29 5.51 -10.28
C THR A 63 -3.77 4.31 -9.48
N VAL A 64 -2.75 4.54 -8.65
CA VAL A 64 -2.19 3.51 -7.77
C VAL A 64 -3.23 2.98 -6.79
N ALA A 65 -3.92 3.87 -6.09
CA ALA A 65 -4.97 3.50 -5.13
C ALA A 65 -6.08 2.68 -5.82
N PHE A 66 -6.50 3.13 -7.01
CA PHE A 66 -7.52 2.44 -7.82
C PHE A 66 -7.07 1.03 -8.25
N CYS A 67 -5.86 0.87 -8.77
CA CYS A 67 -5.39 -0.43 -9.23
C CYS A 67 -5.19 -1.43 -8.08
N LEU A 68 -4.72 -0.96 -6.91
CA LEU A 68 -4.64 -1.80 -5.71
C LEU A 68 -6.03 -2.23 -5.21
N SER A 69 -7.07 -1.44 -5.51
CA SER A 69 -8.46 -1.79 -5.17
C SER A 69 -9.10 -2.76 -6.16
N THR A 70 -8.84 -2.60 -7.46
CA THR A 70 -9.60 -3.27 -8.54
C THR A 70 -8.82 -4.36 -9.26
N GLY A 71 -7.50 -4.39 -9.10
CA GLY A 71 -6.58 -5.26 -9.80
C GLY A 71 -6.32 -4.87 -11.25
N CYS A 72 -6.86 -3.74 -11.74
CA CYS A 72 -6.63 -3.19 -13.07
C CYS A 72 -6.63 -4.26 -14.19
N HIS A 73 -7.75 -4.98 -14.31
CA HIS A 73 -7.94 -6.07 -15.28
C HIS A 73 -6.97 -7.24 -15.15
N GLY A 74 -6.57 -7.55 -13.91
CA GLY A 74 -5.64 -8.63 -13.61
C GLY A 74 -4.17 -8.22 -13.73
N ALA A 75 -3.88 -6.97 -14.08
CA ALA A 75 -2.53 -6.45 -14.12
C ALA A 75 -1.91 -6.28 -12.74
N VAL A 76 -2.73 -6.07 -11.70
CA VAL A 76 -2.27 -5.74 -10.34
C VAL A 76 -2.90 -6.72 -9.33
N ALA A 77 -2.14 -7.13 -8.32
CA ALA A 77 -2.68 -7.84 -7.17
C ALA A 77 -3.55 -6.89 -6.33
N ILE A 78 -4.76 -7.33 -6.00
CA ILE A 78 -5.64 -6.53 -5.13
C ILE A 78 -5.05 -6.56 -3.73
N ASP A 79 -4.76 -5.38 -3.21
CA ASP A 79 -4.34 -5.15 -1.83
C ASP A 79 -5.13 -3.94 -1.31
N LYS A 80 -6.21 -4.24 -0.57
CA LYS A 80 -7.12 -3.21 -0.08
C LYS A 80 -6.44 -2.34 0.97
N VAL A 81 -5.59 -2.90 1.83
CA VAL A 81 -4.87 -2.14 2.86
C VAL A 81 -3.92 -1.14 2.21
N ALA A 82 -3.16 -1.56 1.19
CA ALA A 82 -2.33 -0.64 0.42
C ALA A 82 -3.16 0.38 -0.36
N SER A 83 -4.31 0.00 -0.92
CA SER A 83 -5.22 0.94 -1.57
C SER A 83 -5.70 2.05 -0.60
N CYS A 84 -6.14 1.66 0.61
CA CYS A 84 -6.53 2.62 1.65
C CYS A 84 -5.36 3.50 2.08
N SER A 85 -4.14 2.96 2.21
CA SER A 85 -2.98 3.77 2.57
C SER A 85 -2.67 4.85 1.52
N TRP A 86 -2.82 4.55 0.22
CA TRP A 86 -2.69 5.56 -0.84
C TRP A 86 -3.82 6.59 -0.82
N HIS A 87 -5.06 6.20 -0.49
CA HIS A 87 -6.13 7.18 -0.27
C HIS A 87 -5.81 8.14 0.90
N LEU A 88 -5.19 7.65 1.97
CA LEU A 88 -4.72 8.51 3.07
C LEU A 88 -3.59 9.45 2.65
N VAL A 89 -2.69 9.00 1.76
CA VAL A 89 -1.64 9.85 1.14
C VAL A 89 -2.29 10.96 0.31
N ILE A 90 -3.30 10.63 -0.51
CA ILE A 90 -4.02 11.60 -1.34
C ILE A 90 -4.72 12.63 -0.46
N ALA A 91 -5.40 12.20 0.62
CA ALA A 91 -6.02 13.11 1.59
C ALA A 91 -4.99 14.04 2.25
N ASN A 92 -3.73 13.61 2.36
CA ASN A 92 -2.61 14.40 2.87
C ASN A 92 -1.81 15.13 1.77
N SER A 93 -2.23 15.12 0.51
CA SER A 93 -1.47 15.78 -0.56
C SER A 93 -1.56 17.31 -0.54
N GLY A 94 -2.59 17.87 0.09
CA GLY A 94 -2.96 19.29 -0.06
C GLY A 94 -3.71 19.61 -1.37
N ALA A 95 -3.89 18.60 -2.24
CA ALA A 95 -4.63 18.70 -3.50
C ALA A 95 -5.87 17.79 -3.54
N ALA A 96 -6.28 17.25 -2.39
CA ALA A 96 -7.40 16.31 -2.30
C ALA A 96 -8.71 16.93 -2.76
N THR A 97 -9.45 16.19 -3.59
CA THR A 97 -10.77 16.56 -4.09
C THR A 97 -11.89 15.95 -3.23
N VAL A 98 -13.12 16.39 -3.46
CA VAL A 98 -14.31 15.77 -2.84
C VAL A 98 -14.45 14.29 -3.22
N LEU A 99 -14.09 13.93 -4.46
CA LEU A 99 -14.13 12.56 -4.93
C LEU A 99 -13.10 11.70 -4.19
N ASP A 100 -11.92 12.24 -3.88
CA ASP A 100 -10.89 11.53 -3.11
C ASP A 100 -11.36 11.18 -1.70
N GLY A 101 -12.04 12.12 -1.03
CA GLY A 101 -12.64 11.86 0.29
C GLY A 101 -13.72 10.77 0.24
N SER A 102 -14.52 10.74 -0.83
CA SER A 102 -15.48 9.65 -1.04
C SER A 102 -14.78 8.31 -1.28
N ASN A 103 -13.78 8.25 -2.14
CA ASN A 103 -13.03 7.02 -2.43
C ASN A 103 -12.30 6.48 -1.19
N LEU A 104 -11.75 7.37 -0.35
CA LEU A 104 -11.17 7.01 0.93
C LEU A 104 -12.21 6.33 1.82
N ARG A 105 -13.40 6.94 2.02
CA ARG A 105 -14.47 6.34 2.82
C ARG A 105 -14.91 4.98 2.27
N TYR A 106 -15.15 4.88 0.97
CA TYR A 106 -15.61 3.62 0.36
C TYR A 106 -14.59 2.50 0.49
N THR A 107 -13.30 2.83 0.36
CA THR A 107 -12.22 1.83 0.43
C THR A 107 -11.89 1.45 1.86
N CYS A 108 -11.75 2.42 2.75
CA CYS A 108 -11.23 2.21 4.10
C CYS A 108 -12.32 1.80 5.11
N ARG A 109 -13.55 2.33 5.00
CA ARG A 109 -14.58 2.14 6.04
C ARG A 109 -14.95 0.68 6.32
N PRO A 110 -15.08 -0.20 5.31
CA PRO A 110 -15.42 -1.61 5.53
C PRO A 110 -14.33 -2.45 6.20
N MET A 111 -13.11 -1.91 6.35
CA MET A 111 -11.98 -2.65 6.91
C MET A 111 -12.12 -2.94 8.40
N THR A 112 -11.45 -4.00 8.85
CA THR A 112 -11.25 -4.28 10.27
C THR A 112 -10.37 -3.21 10.94
N PRO A 113 -10.43 -3.04 12.27
CA PRO A 113 -9.55 -2.11 12.98
C PRO A 113 -8.06 -2.34 12.71
N ALA A 114 -7.62 -3.61 12.65
CA ALA A 114 -6.24 -3.98 12.39
C ALA A 114 -5.77 -3.55 10.99
N GLU A 115 -6.59 -3.78 9.97
CA GLU A 115 -6.31 -3.32 8.59
C GLU A 115 -6.24 -1.79 8.51
N LYS A 116 -7.13 -1.09 9.23
CA LYS A 116 -7.10 0.37 9.32
C LYS A 116 -5.81 0.88 9.98
N ASP A 117 -5.34 0.21 11.03
CA ASP A 117 -4.08 0.54 11.69
C ASP A 117 -2.87 0.30 10.79
N GLN A 118 -2.88 -0.80 10.04
CA GLN A 118 -1.84 -1.09 9.06
C GLN A 118 -1.83 -0.06 7.92
N ALA A 119 -2.99 0.30 7.36
CA ALA A 119 -3.10 1.32 6.32
C ALA A 119 -2.57 2.67 6.81
N ARG A 120 -2.90 3.07 8.06
CA ARG A 120 -2.36 4.28 8.71
C ARG A 120 -0.85 4.25 8.88
N ALA A 121 -0.28 3.09 9.25
CA ALA A 121 1.16 2.95 9.38
C ALA A 121 1.87 3.15 8.04
N LEU A 122 1.41 2.45 7.00
CA LEU A 122 1.95 2.58 5.64
C LEU A 122 1.82 4.01 5.09
N SER A 123 0.67 4.65 5.30
CA SER A 123 0.45 6.01 4.81
C SER A 123 1.31 7.04 5.53
N ARG A 124 1.61 6.87 6.84
CA ARG A 124 2.56 7.73 7.57
C ARG A 124 3.93 7.71 6.92
N ASP A 125 4.44 6.51 6.62
CA ASP A 125 5.76 6.35 5.99
C ASP A 125 5.79 6.96 4.58
N LEU A 126 4.73 6.73 3.79
CA LEU A 126 4.60 7.31 2.45
C LEU A 126 4.52 8.84 2.48
N VAL A 127 3.68 9.42 3.36
CA VAL A 127 3.55 10.88 3.48
C VAL A 127 4.86 11.52 3.91
N GLN A 128 5.57 10.91 4.87
CA GLN A 128 6.90 11.38 5.28
C GLN A 128 7.90 11.30 4.11
N LYS A 129 7.89 10.22 3.33
CA LYS A 129 8.81 10.03 2.20
C LYS A 129 8.54 11.01 1.05
N ILE A 130 7.27 11.20 0.70
CA ILE A 130 6.83 12.00 -0.46
C ILE A 130 6.85 13.49 -0.13
N TYR A 131 6.24 13.88 0.99
CA TYR A 131 6.00 15.29 1.34
C TYR A 131 6.91 15.86 2.43
N LYS A 132 7.83 15.04 2.98
CA LYS A 132 8.81 15.45 4.00
C LYS A 132 8.18 16.06 5.26
N ARG A 133 6.98 15.59 5.61
CA ARG A 133 6.23 16.04 6.78
C ARG A 133 5.45 14.90 7.42
N PRO A 134 5.07 15.04 8.71
CA PRO A 134 4.15 14.10 9.34
C PRO A 134 2.79 14.07 8.64
N MET A 135 2.18 12.89 8.62
CA MET A 135 0.79 12.71 8.22
C MET A 135 -0.14 13.35 9.25
N VAL A 136 -1.14 14.09 8.78
CA VAL A 136 -2.24 14.59 9.61
C VAL A 136 -3.29 13.49 9.70
N ALA A 137 -3.71 13.19 10.93
CA ALA A 137 -4.77 12.21 11.17
C ALA A 137 -6.09 12.68 10.53
N THR A 138 -6.85 11.72 9.99
CA THR A 138 -8.18 11.96 9.44
C THR A 138 -9.18 11.01 10.08
N ASP A 139 -10.38 11.51 10.32
CA ASP A 139 -11.55 10.78 10.84
C ASP A 139 -12.38 10.12 9.74
N GLN A 140 -11.97 10.24 8.47
CA GLN A 140 -12.75 9.77 7.32
C GLN A 140 -12.68 8.25 7.09
N MET A 141 -12.07 7.48 8.00
CA MET A 141 -11.94 6.02 7.93
C MET A 141 -13.00 5.26 8.73
#